data_AF-A0A840VJ51-F1
#
_entry.id   AF-A0A840VJ51-F1
#
_cell.length_a   1.000
_cell.length_b   1.000
_cell.length_c   1.000
_cell.angle_alpha   90.00
_cell.angle_beta   90.00
_cell.angle_gamma   90.00
#
_symmetry.space_group_name_H-M   'P 1'
#
loop_
_entity.id
_entity.type
_entity.pdbx_description
1 polymer ?
#
loop_
_entity_poly.entity_id
_entity_poly.type
_entity_poly.pdbx_seq_one_letter_code
_entity_poly.pdbx_strand_id
1 'polypeptide(L)' 'MLTTMLRASLQKLTADRRAVTAIEYALIAALIAVVIIAAVTSLGANVSSTFNSVASEL' A
#
# COMPACT_ATOMS: atom_id res chain seq x y z
N MET A 1 -8.36 19.41 -39.24
CA MET A 1 -9.30 19.47 -38.11
C MET A 1 -9.40 18.14 -37.36
N LEU A 2 -9.71 17.01 -38.03
CA LEU A 2 -9.76 15.67 -37.41
C LEU A 2 -8.38 15.18 -36.91
N THR A 3 -7.35 15.32 -37.73
CA THR A 3 -5.97 14.89 -37.41
C THR A 3 -5.35 15.69 -36.28
N THR A 4 -5.68 16.98 -36.17
CA THR A 4 -5.28 17.86 -35.08
C THR A 4 -5.95 17.47 -33.76
N MET A 5 -7.23 17.07 -33.79
CA MET A 5 -7.92 16.59 -32.59
C MET A 5 -7.38 15.24 -32.10
N LEU A 6 -7.07 14.32 -33.02
CA LEU A 6 -6.42 13.05 -32.70
C LEU A 6 -5.04 13.26 -32.04
N ARG A 7 -4.22 14.15 -32.61
CA ARG A 7 -2.90 14.49 -32.04
C ARG A 7 -3.01 15.11 -30.64
N ALA A 8 -4.00 15.98 -30.41
CA ALA A 8 -4.23 16.58 -29.10
C ALA A 8 -4.64 15.55 -28.05
N SER A 9 -5.47 14.57 -28.38
CA SER A 9 -5.84 13.48 -27.47
C SER A 9 -4.64 12.59 -27.12
N LEU A 10 -3.78 12.24 -28.09
CA LEU A 10 -2.57 11.44 -27.86
C LEU A 10 -1.52 12.19 -27.02
N GLN A 11 -1.39 13.50 -27.20
CA GLN A 11 -0.53 14.35 -26.36
C GLN A 11 -1.02 14.41 -24.90
N LYS A 12 -2.34 14.38 -24.66
CA LYS A 12 -2.89 14.34 -23.30
C LYS A 12 -2.59 13.02 -22.58
N LEU A 13 -2.61 11.89 -23.29
CA LEU A 13 -2.29 10.59 -22.70
C LEU A 13 -0.82 10.48 -22.30
N THR A 14 0.09 11.06 -23.09
CA THR A 14 1.53 11.07 -22.79
C THR A 14 1.90 12.09 -21.71
N ALA A 15 1.08 13.13 -21.51
CA ALA A 15 1.25 14.12 -20.44
C ALA A 15 0.61 13.69 -19.10
N ASP A 16 -0.08 12.55 -19.05
CA ASP A 16 -0.74 12.09 -17.83
C ASP A 16 0.29 11.58 -16.80
N ARG A 17 0.49 12.37 -15.75
CA ARG A 17 1.41 12.04 -14.65
C ARG A 17 0.76 11.20 -13.54
N ARG A 18 -0.54 10.89 -13.64
CA ARG A 18 -1.26 10.18 -12.58
C ARG A 18 -0.68 8.79 -12.28
N ALA A 19 -0.14 8.12 -13.31
CA ALA A 19 0.57 6.85 -13.14
C ALA A 19 1.90 6.99 -12.39
N VAL A 20 2.63 8.09 -12.62
CA VAL A 20 3.88 8.39 -11.91
C VAL A 20 3.59 8.78 -10.46
N THR A 21 2.55 9.57 -10.21
CA THR A 21 2.14 9.86 -8.83
C THR A 21 1.62 8.60 -8.10
N ALA A 22 0.97 7.68 -8.82
CA ALA A 22 0.49 6.44 -8.23
C ALA A 22 1.63 5.55 -7.70
N ILE A 23 2.79 5.51 -8.37
CA ILE A 23 3.93 4.70 -7.90
C ILE A 23 4.58 5.30 -6.64
N GLU A 24 4.58 6.63 -6.50
CA GLU A 24 5.07 7.32 -5.30
C GLU A 24 4.21 6.98 -4.07
N TYR A 25 2.88 7.09 -4.21
CA TYR A 25 1.95 6.72 -3.13
C TYR A 25 1.94 5.21 -2.87
N ALA A 26 2.13 4.37 -3.89
CA ALA A 26 2.22 2.92 -3.71
C ALA A 26 3.43 2.51 -2.87
N LEU A 27 4.58 3.16 -3.05
CA LEU A 27 5.77 2.90 -2.23
C LEU A 27 5.54 3.28 -0.77
N ILE A 28 4.96 4.45 -0.51
CA ILE A 28 4.62 4.90 0.84
C ILE A 28 3.63 3.93 1.50
N ALA A 29 2.59 3.53 0.77
CA ALA A 29 1.61 2.56 1.24
C ALA A 29 2.24 1.19 1.56
N ALA A 30 3.19 0.73 0.73
CA ALA A 30 3.93 -0.51 0.97
C ALA A 30 4.77 -0.43 2.25
N LEU A 31 5.46 0.68 2.50
CA LEU A 31 6.25 0.86 3.73
C LEU A 31 5.36 0.88 4.98
N ILE A 32 4.22 1.58 4.93
CA ILE A 32 3.24 1.59 6.03
C ILE A 32 2.70 0.17 6.27
N ALA A 33 2.38 -0.57 5.21
CA ALA A 33 1.89 -1.94 5.31
C ALA A 33 2.89 -2.86 6.01
N VAL A 34 4.17 -2.79 5.66
CA VAL A 34 5.23 -3.60 6.32
C VAL A 34 5.31 -3.30 7.82
N VAL A 35 5.27 -2.02 8.21
CA VAL A 35 5.31 -1.61 9.62
C VAL A 35 4.08 -2.13 10.38
N ILE A 36 2.89 -2.01 9.79
CA ILE A 36 1.65 -2.51 10.41
C ILE A 36 1.71 -4.03 10.59
N ILE A 37 2.14 -4.76 9.55
CA ILE A 37 2.26 -6.22 9.62
C ILE A 37 3.20 -6.62 10.77
N ALA A 38 4.39 -6.01 10.85
CA ALA A 38 5.36 -6.30 11.90
C ALA A 38 4.78 -6.02 13.31
N ALA A 39 4.10 -4.88 13.47
CA ALA A 39 3.49 -4.50 14.76
C ALA A 39 2.38 -5.48 15.17
N VAL A 40 1.48 -5.82 14.24
CA VAL A 40 0.36 -6.75 14.52
C VAL A 40 0.86 -8.16 14.78
N THR A 41 1.88 -8.64 14.05
CA THR A 41 2.50 -9.95 14.32
C THR A 41 3.12 -10.01 15.71
N SER A 42 3.88 -8.98 16.11
CA SER A 42 4.47 -8.89 17.46
C SER A 42 3.40 -8.84 18.55
N LEU A 43 2.36 -8.02 18.36
CA LEU A 43 1.24 -7.93 19.29
C LEU A 43 0.53 -9.29 19.41
N GLY A 44 0.25 -9.96 18.29
CA GLY A 44 -0.37 -11.28 18.27
C GLY A 44 0.43 -12.31 19.07
N ALA A 45 1.76 -12.33 18.92
CA ALA A 45 2.63 -13.22 19.69
C ALA A 45 2.54 -12.97 21.20
N ASN A 46 2.54 -11.71 21.62
CA ASN A 46 2.41 -11.35 23.05
C ASN A 46 1.05 -11.76 23.62
N VAL A 47 -0.03 -11.53 22.86
CA VAL A 47 -1.39 -11.92 23.25
C VAL A 47 -1.49 -13.45 23.38
N SER A 48 -1.02 -14.20 22.38
CA SER A 48 -0.97 -15.66 22.44
C SER A 48 -0.14 -16.17 23.62
N SER A 49 1.02 -15.56 23.88
CA SER A 49 1.84 -15.91 25.05
C SER A 49 1.08 -15.70 26.35
N THR A 50 0.34 -14.60 26.47
CA THR A 50 -0.43 -14.29 27.69
C THR A 50 -1.53 -15.32 27.92
N PHE A 51 -2.30 -15.66 26.88
CA PHE A 51 -3.35 -16.67 26.98
C PHE A 51 -2.79 -18.07 27.29
N ASN A 52 -1.64 -18.42 26.71
CA ASN A 52 -0.99 -19.70 27.01
C ASN A 52 -0.50 -19.77 28.45
N SER A 53 0.05 -18.68 29.00
CA SER A 53 0.45 -18.63 30.41
C SER A 53 -0.76 -18.85 31.33
N VAL A 54 -1.88 -18.17 31.07
CA VAL A 54 -3.12 -18.36 31.85
C VAL A 54 -3.64 -19.80 31.72
N ALA A 55 -3.65 -20.36 30.52
CA ALA A 55 -4.08 -21.74 30.28
C ALA A 55 -3.18 -22.78 30.96
N SER A 56 -1.91 -22.46 31.18
CA SER A 56 -0.95 -23.31 31.89
C SER A 56 -1.07 -23.24 33.41
N GLU A 57 -1.70 -22.19 33.95
CA GLU A 57 -1.91 -21.99 35.39
C GLU A 57 -3.28 -22.52 35.89
N LEU A 58 -4.17 -22.91 34.97
CA LEU A 58 -5.48 -23.54 35.22
C LEU A 58 -5.38 -25.07 35.17
#